data_AF-A0A843SS62-F1
#
_entry.id   AF-A0A843SS62-F1
#
_cell.length_a   1.000
_cell.length_b   1.000
_cell.length_c   1.000
_cell.angle_alpha   90.00
_cell.angle_beta   90.00
_cell.angle_gamma   90.00
#
_symmetry.space_group_name_H-M   'P 1'
#
loop_
_entity.id
_entity.type
_entity.pdbx_description
1 polymer ?
#
loop_
_entity_poly.entity_id
_entity_poly.type
_entity_poly.pdbx_seq_one_letter_code
_entity_poly.pdbx_strand_id
1 'polypeptide(L)'
;MSPILVRPVREQLEHDRIIRLLQARSRRRYDAGINAGTEQVAPVGSGPSALYPDVVLLSMERGRRLEIVIEVETGESVNHLEALAQWVPYSKLKAAFHLYVPSGMVDVARRLCDDNRIAVSEIWSYHSVGEDVRFTLVHKSREAAPVRHAPAAPPRRRVPAPTAKRPTRGAKAASSRKSVKKAAGRGRAAPSASSRAASRTQKRK
;
A
#
# COMPACT_ATOMS: atom_id res chain seq x y z
N MET A 1 -11.19 -1.88 -7.42
CA MET A 1 -11.87 -1.92 -8.73
C MET A 1 -10.97 -1.19 -9.70
N SER A 2 -10.38 -1.89 -10.66
CA SER A 2 -9.43 -1.35 -11.64
C SER A 2 -10.19 -0.68 -12.78
N PRO A 3 -9.85 0.54 -13.21
CA PRO A 3 -10.60 1.24 -14.25
C PRO A 3 -10.04 1.00 -15.66
N ILE A 4 -10.12 -0.24 -16.15
CA ILE A 4 -10.55 -0.57 -17.51
C ILE A 4 -11.52 -1.76 -17.40
N LEU A 5 -12.75 -1.59 -17.87
CA LEU A 5 -13.82 -2.58 -17.67
C LEU A 5 -13.64 -3.85 -18.52
N VAL A 6 -13.00 -3.77 -19.69
CA VAL A 6 -12.51 -4.92 -20.48
C VAL A 6 -11.41 -4.39 -21.41
N ARG A 7 -10.14 -4.80 -21.22
CA ARG A 7 -9.10 -4.56 -22.24
C ARG A 7 -9.32 -5.52 -23.42
N PRO A 8 -9.12 -5.11 -24.68
CA PRO A 8 -9.14 -6.04 -25.81
C PRO A 8 -8.17 -7.20 -25.56
N VAL A 9 -8.55 -8.42 -25.95
CA VAL A 9 -7.76 -9.65 -25.67
C VAL A 9 -6.30 -9.51 -26.14
N ARG A 10 -6.09 -8.88 -27.31
CA ARG A 10 -4.74 -8.63 -27.83
C ARG A 10 -3.90 -7.76 -26.89
N GLU A 11 -4.48 -6.70 -26.33
CA GLU A 11 -3.79 -5.82 -25.39
C GLU A 11 -3.50 -6.53 -24.08
N GLN A 12 -4.45 -7.34 -23.59
CA GLN A 12 -4.23 -8.13 -22.37
C GLN A 12 -3.10 -9.15 -22.55
N LEU A 13 -3.02 -9.80 -23.71
CA LEU A 13 -1.93 -10.74 -24.01
C LEU A 13 -0.58 -10.03 -24.11
N GLU A 14 -0.53 -8.82 -24.70
CA GLU A 14 0.68 -8.01 -24.73
C GLU A 14 1.09 -7.58 -23.32
N HIS A 15 0.15 -7.05 -22.54
CA HIS A 15 0.35 -6.64 -21.14
C HIS A 15 0.93 -7.79 -20.30
N ASP A 16 0.25 -8.94 -20.27
CA ASP A 16 0.69 -10.12 -19.53
C ASP A 16 2.07 -10.62 -20.01
N ARG A 17 2.37 -10.51 -21.31
CA ARG A 17 3.66 -10.89 -21.87
C ARG A 17 4.78 -10.00 -21.33
N ILE A 18 4.57 -8.68 -21.30
CA ILE A 18 5.55 -7.74 -20.74
C ILE A 18 5.77 -8.02 -19.26
N ILE A 19 4.71 -8.25 -18.47
CA ILE A 19 4.81 -8.61 -17.05
C ILE A 19 5.71 -9.82 -16.83
N ARG A 20 5.48 -10.91 -17.57
CA ARG A 20 6.27 -12.14 -17.45
C ARG A 20 7.74 -11.92 -17.82
N LEU A 21 8.02 -11.11 -18.84
CA LEU A 21 9.40 -10.75 -19.22
C LEU A 21 10.10 -9.94 -18.12
N LEU A 22 9.39 -8.98 -17.51
CA LEU A 22 9.91 -8.17 -16.41
C LEU A 22 10.19 -9.01 -15.17
N GLN A 23 9.32 -9.98 -14.86
CA GLN A 23 9.57 -10.93 -13.79
C GLN A 23 10.84 -11.74 -14.03
N ALA A 24 10.97 -12.35 -15.20
CA ALA A 24 12.14 -13.16 -15.56
C ALA A 24 13.45 -12.36 -15.48
N ARG A 25 13.43 -11.10 -15.93
CA ARG A 25 14.57 -10.17 -15.85
C ARG A 25 14.92 -9.81 -14.40
N SER A 26 13.93 -9.66 -13.53
CA SER A 26 14.11 -9.14 -12.17
C SER A 26 14.51 -10.19 -11.14
N ARG A 27 14.16 -11.48 -11.37
CA ARG A 27 14.47 -12.62 -10.48
C ARG A 27 15.95 -12.82 -10.17
N ARG A 28 16.86 -12.23 -10.95
CA ARG A 28 18.31 -12.28 -10.69
C ARG A 28 18.75 -11.41 -9.50
N ARG A 29 17.93 -10.41 -9.12
CA ARG A 29 18.27 -9.42 -8.08
C ARG A 29 17.21 -9.27 -6.99
N TYR A 30 15.99 -9.70 -7.27
CA TYR A 30 14.82 -9.49 -6.42
C TYR A 30 14.00 -10.77 -6.28
N ASP A 31 13.29 -10.90 -5.17
CA ASP A 31 12.16 -11.81 -5.07
C ASP A 31 10.96 -11.15 -5.78
N ALA A 32 10.52 -11.72 -6.90
CA ALA A 32 9.63 -11.07 -7.86
C ALA A 32 8.24 -11.74 -7.91
N GLY A 33 7.25 -11.08 -7.31
CA GLY A 33 5.83 -11.39 -7.44
C GLY A 33 5.21 -10.69 -8.65
N ILE A 34 4.20 -11.31 -9.27
CA ILE A 34 3.44 -10.72 -10.38
C ILE A 34 1.94 -10.90 -10.17
N ASN A 35 1.16 -10.00 -10.75
CA ASN A 35 -0.29 -10.06 -10.82
C ASN A 35 -0.67 -9.93 -12.31
N ALA A 36 -0.73 -11.05 -13.04
CA ALA A 36 -1.08 -11.05 -14.46
C ALA A 36 -2.55 -11.49 -14.66
N GLY A 37 -3.21 -10.92 -15.68
CA GLY A 37 -4.62 -11.18 -15.93
C GLY A 37 -5.51 -10.87 -14.72
N THR A 38 -6.21 -11.89 -14.19
CA THR A 38 -7.11 -11.76 -13.03
C THR A 38 -6.48 -12.18 -11.71
N GLU A 39 -5.19 -12.55 -11.71
CA GLU A 39 -4.49 -13.03 -10.53
C GLU A 39 -4.08 -11.86 -9.62
N GLN A 40 -4.34 -11.99 -8.32
CA GLN A 40 -3.99 -11.01 -7.29
C GLN A 40 -3.22 -11.71 -6.15
N VAL A 41 -2.05 -12.26 -6.49
CA VAL A 41 -1.26 -13.13 -5.60
C VAL A 41 -0.18 -12.36 -4.84
N ALA A 42 0.19 -11.17 -5.30
CA ALA A 42 1.24 -10.34 -4.71
C ALA A 42 0.67 -8.98 -4.26
N PRO A 43 0.02 -8.89 -3.08
CA PRO A 43 -0.45 -7.63 -2.52
C PRO A 43 0.70 -6.77 -2.00
N VAL A 44 0.54 -5.46 -2.14
CA VAL A 44 1.35 -4.43 -1.49
C VAL A 44 0.50 -3.70 -0.46
N GLY A 45 0.95 -3.68 0.79
CA GLY A 45 0.21 -3.12 1.92
C GLY A 45 -0.55 -4.19 2.72
N SER A 46 -1.58 -3.78 3.44
CA SER A 46 -2.32 -4.67 4.34
C SER A 46 -3.81 -4.37 4.37
N GLY A 47 -4.62 -5.42 4.50
CA GLY A 47 -6.06 -5.31 4.69
C GLY A 47 -6.81 -4.83 3.43
N PRO A 48 -7.95 -4.12 3.58
CA PRO A 48 -8.83 -3.76 2.47
C PRO A 48 -8.24 -2.71 1.52
N SER A 49 -7.13 -2.07 1.90
CA SER A 49 -6.39 -1.10 1.09
C SER A 49 -5.17 -1.71 0.41
N ALA A 50 -5.06 -3.05 0.39
CA ALA A 50 -4.01 -3.72 -0.35
C ALA A 50 -4.09 -3.36 -1.84
N LEU A 51 -2.94 -3.02 -2.39
CA LEU A 51 -2.75 -2.69 -3.79
C LEU A 51 -2.16 -3.89 -4.51
N TYR A 52 -2.46 -4.02 -5.80
CA TYR A 52 -1.96 -5.13 -6.62
C TYR A 52 -1.30 -4.59 -7.88
N PRO A 53 -0.08 -4.03 -7.78
CA PRO A 53 0.69 -3.64 -8.96
C PRO A 53 1.02 -4.86 -9.82
N ASP A 54 1.29 -4.65 -11.10
CA ASP A 54 1.61 -5.74 -12.02
C ASP A 54 2.84 -6.57 -11.61
N VAL A 55 3.90 -5.90 -11.15
CA VAL A 55 5.11 -6.57 -10.62
C VAL A 55 5.52 -5.95 -9.28
N VAL A 56 5.79 -6.82 -8.32
CA VAL A 56 6.25 -6.46 -6.98
C VAL A 56 7.64 -7.05 -6.78
N LEU A 57 8.64 -6.19 -6.56
CA LEU A 57 10.02 -6.60 -6.34
C LEU A 57 10.40 -6.37 -4.88
N LEU A 58 10.64 -7.48 -4.19
CA LEU A 58 11.09 -7.51 -2.81
C LEU A 58 12.60 -7.76 -2.75
N SER A 59 13.24 -7.21 -1.73
CA SER A 59 14.64 -7.49 -1.42
C SER A 59 14.84 -9.00 -1.19
N MET A 60 15.92 -9.56 -1.74
CA MET A 60 16.33 -10.95 -1.43
C MET A 60 16.96 -11.09 -0.05
N GLU A 61 17.28 -9.96 0.61
CA GLU A 61 17.85 -9.96 1.94
C GLU A 61 16.82 -10.36 3.02
N ARG A 62 17.30 -10.56 4.25
CA ARG A 62 16.43 -10.94 5.38
C ARG A 62 15.37 -9.86 5.60
N GLY A 63 14.11 -10.26 5.49
CA GLY A 63 12.95 -9.40 5.76
C GLY A 63 12.11 -9.02 4.55
N ARG A 64 12.47 -9.44 3.32
CA ARG A 64 11.68 -9.27 2.07
C ARG A 64 11.02 -7.89 1.96
N ARG A 65 11.81 -6.84 2.21
CA ARG A 65 11.32 -5.46 2.14
C ARG A 65 10.91 -5.13 0.70
N LEU A 66 9.78 -4.44 0.54
CA LEU A 66 9.38 -3.89 -0.75
C LEU A 66 10.39 -2.85 -1.23
N GLU A 67 10.99 -3.07 -2.40
CA GLU A 67 11.96 -2.15 -3.00
C GLU A 67 11.41 -1.43 -4.21
N ILE A 68 10.73 -2.15 -5.11
CA ILE A 68 10.22 -1.60 -6.37
C ILE A 68 8.82 -2.14 -6.63
N VAL A 69 7.92 -1.27 -7.07
CA VAL A 69 6.65 -1.62 -7.70
C VAL A 69 6.70 -1.20 -9.15
N ILE A 70 6.19 -2.07 -10.03
CA ILE A 70 6.16 -1.81 -11.46
C ILE A 70 4.72 -1.90 -11.93
N GLU A 71 4.30 -0.89 -12.69
CA GLU A 71 3.05 -0.91 -13.44
C GLU A 71 3.36 -0.93 -14.95
N VAL A 72 2.64 -1.77 -15.68
CA VAL A 72 2.75 -1.92 -17.13
C VAL A 72 1.47 -1.41 -17.76
N GLU A 73 1.62 -0.48 -18.70
CA GLU A 73 0.52 0.13 -19.43
C GLU A 73 0.50 -0.33 -20.88
N THR A 74 -0.67 -0.37 -21.50
CA THR A 74 -0.89 -0.53 -22.94
C THR A 74 -1.36 0.77 -23.57
N GLY A 75 -1.59 0.77 -24.89
CA GLY A 75 -2.00 1.97 -25.63
C GLY A 75 -3.27 2.60 -25.05
N GLU A 76 -4.26 1.79 -24.69
CA GLU A 76 -5.55 2.27 -24.17
C GLU A 76 -5.51 2.61 -22.66
N SER A 77 -4.57 2.02 -21.91
CA SER A 77 -4.49 2.22 -20.46
C SER A 77 -3.65 3.43 -20.02
N VAL A 78 -2.84 4.00 -20.93
CA VAL A 78 -2.23 5.33 -20.69
C VAL A 78 -3.30 6.42 -20.80
N ASN A 79 -4.01 6.68 -19.70
CA ASN A 79 -5.06 7.67 -19.61
C ASN A 79 -5.18 8.31 -18.21
N HIS A 80 -6.03 9.33 -18.09
CA HIS A 80 -6.18 10.09 -16.85
C HIS A 80 -6.83 9.30 -15.71
N LEU A 81 -7.77 8.40 -16.00
CA LEU A 81 -8.45 7.60 -14.98
C LEU A 81 -7.47 6.62 -14.35
N GLU A 82 -6.66 5.95 -15.16
CA GLU A 82 -5.63 5.01 -14.69
C GLU A 82 -4.54 5.74 -13.90
N ALA A 83 -4.12 6.92 -14.37
CA ALA A 83 -3.19 7.77 -13.63
C ALA A 83 -3.69 8.10 -12.21
N LEU A 84 -4.95 8.49 -12.06
CA LEU A 84 -5.54 8.81 -10.76
C LEU A 84 -5.83 7.58 -9.90
N ALA A 85 -6.26 6.48 -10.51
CA ALA A 85 -6.72 5.30 -9.78
C ALA A 85 -5.60 4.34 -9.38
N GLN A 86 -4.54 4.24 -10.17
CA GLN A 86 -3.45 3.28 -9.96
C GLN A 86 -2.12 3.98 -9.68
N TRP A 87 -1.70 4.88 -10.58
CA TRP A 87 -0.36 5.47 -10.49
C TRP A 87 -0.20 6.40 -9.29
N VAL A 88 -1.22 7.22 -8.99
CA VAL A 88 -1.20 8.09 -7.80
C VAL A 88 -1.06 7.26 -6.51
N PRO A 89 -1.85 6.21 -6.24
CA PRO A 89 -1.60 5.32 -5.12
C PRO A 89 -0.19 4.70 -5.10
N TYR A 90 0.32 4.24 -6.23
CA TYR A 90 1.63 3.59 -6.30
C TYR A 90 2.78 4.57 -6.02
N SER A 91 2.69 5.80 -6.51
CA SER A 91 3.69 6.84 -6.24
C SER A 91 3.83 7.23 -4.77
N LYS A 92 2.82 6.91 -3.94
CA LYS A 92 2.82 7.18 -2.50
C LYS A 92 3.41 6.03 -1.67
N LEU A 93 3.72 4.90 -2.30
CA LEU A 93 4.35 3.77 -1.62
C LEU A 93 5.79 4.12 -1.23
N LYS A 94 6.28 3.49 -0.16
CA LYS A 94 7.69 3.64 0.28
C LYS A 94 8.64 2.72 -0.51
N ALA A 95 8.47 2.72 -1.83
CA ALA A 95 9.20 1.90 -2.79
C ALA A 95 9.42 2.71 -4.08
N ALA A 96 10.41 2.34 -4.88
CA ALA A 96 10.57 2.95 -6.20
C ALA A 96 9.39 2.54 -7.09
N PHE A 97 8.75 3.51 -7.74
CA PHE A 97 7.67 3.27 -8.68
C PHE A 97 8.20 3.36 -10.11
N HIS A 98 8.17 2.24 -10.83
CA HIS A 98 8.58 2.18 -12.23
C HIS A 98 7.35 2.03 -13.12
N LEU A 99 7.25 2.88 -14.14
CA LEU A 99 6.16 2.84 -15.10
C LEU A 99 6.68 2.36 -16.46
N TYR A 100 6.11 1.29 -16.99
CA TYR A 100 6.43 0.75 -18.32
C TYR A 100 5.31 1.07 -19.28
N VAL A 101 5.63 1.79 -20.35
CA VAL A 101 4.62 2.28 -21.33
C VAL A 101 5.03 1.93 -22.75
N PRO A 102 4.08 1.82 -23.69
CA PRO A 102 4.40 1.69 -25.10
C PRO A 102 5.23 2.88 -25.58
N SER A 103 6.19 2.64 -26.46
CA SER A 103 7.07 3.70 -27.01
C SER A 103 6.32 4.93 -27.57
N GLY A 104 5.16 4.73 -28.21
CA GLY A 104 4.33 5.83 -28.73
C GLY A 104 3.57 6.64 -27.66
N MET A 105 3.52 6.17 -26.41
CA MET A 105 2.74 6.79 -25.32
C MET A 105 3.62 7.46 -24.24
N VAL A 106 4.93 7.48 -24.43
CA VAL A 106 5.89 8.02 -23.45
C VAL A 106 5.61 9.49 -23.12
N ASP A 107 5.36 10.32 -24.13
CA ASP A 107 5.12 11.75 -23.93
C ASP A 107 3.78 12.00 -23.23
N VAL A 108 2.76 11.20 -23.53
CA VAL A 108 1.46 11.26 -22.86
C VAL A 108 1.58 10.86 -21.39
N ALA A 109 2.27 9.75 -21.11
CA ALA A 109 2.50 9.27 -19.75
C ALA A 109 3.28 10.29 -18.91
N ARG A 110 4.31 10.93 -19.49
CA ARG A 110 5.06 11.99 -18.81
C ARG A 110 4.18 13.18 -18.45
N ARG A 111 3.39 13.70 -19.41
CA ARG A 111 2.46 14.79 -19.16
C ARG A 111 1.46 14.44 -18.06
N LEU A 112 0.88 13.23 -18.11
CA LEU A 112 -0.02 12.75 -17.06
C LEU A 112 0.67 12.68 -15.69
N CYS A 113 1.93 12.27 -15.63
CA CYS A 113 2.68 12.28 -14.38
C CYS A 113 2.92 13.71 -13.86
N ASP A 114 3.28 14.64 -14.74
CA ASP A 114 3.53 16.03 -14.36
C ASP A 114 2.24 16.73 -13.90
N ASP A 115 1.16 16.61 -14.68
CA ASP A 115 -0.15 17.23 -14.42
C ASP A 115 -0.75 16.76 -13.08
N ASN A 116 -0.59 15.47 -12.78
CA ASN A 116 -1.14 14.85 -11.56
C ASN A 116 -0.11 14.77 -10.42
N ARG A 117 1.10 15.31 -10.60
CA ARG A 117 2.20 15.30 -9.62
C ARG A 117 2.54 13.88 -9.12
N ILE A 118 2.61 12.93 -10.05
CA ILE A 118 2.89 11.52 -9.77
C ILE A 118 4.41 11.35 -9.68
N ALA A 119 4.89 10.99 -8.49
CA ALA A 119 6.31 10.74 -8.25
C ALA A 119 6.72 9.37 -8.84
N VAL A 120 7.08 9.35 -10.12
CA VAL A 120 7.63 8.16 -10.79
C VAL A 120 9.16 8.14 -10.67
N SER A 121 9.71 7.00 -10.25
CA SER A 121 11.16 6.83 -10.11
C SER A 121 11.83 6.59 -11.47
N GLU A 122 11.25 5.73 -12.30
CA GLU A 122 11.73 5.46 -13.66
C GLU A 122 10.55 5.29 -14.63
N ILE A 123 10.64 5.86 -15.82
CA ILE A 123 9.74 5.56 -16.94
C ILE A 123 10.54 4.81 -18.00
N TRP A 124 10.09 3.60 -18.30
CA TRP A 124 10.63 2.75 -19.34
C TRP A 124 9.67 2.69 -20.50
N SER A 125 10.18 2.81 -21.71
CA SER A 125 9.41 2.48 -22.90
C SER A 125 9.66 1.03 -23.29
N TYR A 126 8.63 0.38 -23.81
CA TYR A 126 8.77 -0.89 -24.49
C TYR A 126 8.32 -0.79 -25.95
N HIS A 127 8.97 -1.59 -26.79
CA HIS A 127 8.63 -1.71 -28.20
C HIS A 127 8.74 -3.17 -28.62
N SER A 128 7.62 -3.71 -29.13
CA SER A 128 7.50 -5.08 -29.61
C SER A 128 7.85 -5.11 -31.10
N VAL A 129 8.96 -5.76 -31.48
CA VAL A 129 9.37 -5.98 -32.88
C VAL A 129 9.29 -7.46 -33.17
N GLY A 130 8.22 -7.91 -33.82
CA GLY A 130 7.94 -9.33 -34.00
C GLY A 130 7.84 -10.04 -32.64
N GLU A 131 8.72 -11.02 -32.42
CA GLU A 131 8.79 -11.76 -31.16
C GLU A 131 9.75 -11.16 -30.13
N ASP A 132 10.44 -10.06 -30.43
CA ASP A 132 11.34 -9.43 -29.46
C ASP A 132 10.69 -8.22 -28.80
N VAL A 133 10.96 -8.04 -27.50
CA VAL A 133 10.57 -6.84 -26.75
C VAL A 133 11.84 -6.12 -26.31
N ARG A 134 11.94 -4.85 -26.67
CA ARG A 134 13.05 -3.98 -26.25
C ARG A 134 12.57 -2.99 -25.21
N PHE A 135 13.30 -2.89 -24.11
CA PHE A 135 13.05 -1.93 -23.04
C PHE A 135 14.09 -0.80 -23.08
N THR A 136 13.63 0.45 -23.09
CA THR A 136 14.50 1.64 -23.08
C THR A 136 14.15 2.51 -21.88
N LEU A 137 15.14 2.86 -21.06
CA LEU A 137 14.94 3.82 -19.98
C LEU A 137 14.79 5.20 -20.59
N VAL A 138 13.64 5.84 -20.40
CA VAL A 138 13.37 7.17 -20.97
C VAL A 138 13.52 8.24 -19.90
N HIS A 139 12.99 8.01 -18.70
CA HIS A 139 13.07 8.94 -17.58
C HIS A 139 13.62 8.24 -16.35
N LYS A 140 14.48 8.93 -15.60
CA LYS A 140 14.92 8.51 -14.27
C LYS A 140 14.93 9.72 -13.36
N SER A 141 14.06 9.69 -12.35
CA SER A 141 14.04 10.71 -11.31
C SER A 141 15.24 10.52 -10.38
N ARG A 142 15.97 11.60 -10.13
CA ARG A 142 17.05 11.63 -9.13
C ARG A 142 16.52 11.65 -7.69
N GLU A 143 15.26 12.02 -7.50
CA GLU A 143 14.67 12.24 -6.17
C GLU A 143 14.22 10.92 -5.52
N ALA A 144 13.89 9.92 -6.31
CA ALA A 144 13.44 8.61 -5.83
C ALA A 144 14.58 7.64 -5.48
N ALA A 145 15.66 8.15 -4.88
CA ALA A 145 16.65 7.25 -4.30
C ALA A 145 15.97 6.44 -3.19
N PRO A 146 16.08 5.09 -3.19
CA PRO A 146 15.54 4.31 -2.09
C PRO A 146 16.19 4.82 -0.82
N VAL A 147 15.38 5.14 0.18
CA VAL A 147 15.87 5.48 1.52
C VAL A 147 16.69 4.28 2.00
N ARG A 148 18.00 4.32 1.74
CA ARG A 148 19.01 3.52 2.39
C ARG A 148 18.89 3.95 3.85
N HIS A 149 18.21 3.14 4.65
CA HIS A 149 18.29 3.32 6.08
C HIS A 149 19.75 3.13 6.43
N ALA A 150 20.42 4.23 6.77
CA ALA A 150 21.71 4.16 7.43
C ALA A 150 21.56 3.20 8.61
N PRO A 151 22.53 2.29 8.85
CA PRO A 151 22.47 1.41 10.01
C PRO A 151 22.29 2.30 11.24
N ALA A 152 21.26 1.99 12.03
CA ALA A 152 20.94 2.72 13.25
C ALA A 152 22.23 2.86 14.06
N ALA A 153 22.64 4.11 14.30
CA ALA A 153 23.80 4.39 15.14
C ALA A 153 23.64 3.62 16.46
N PRO A 154 24.69 2.93 16.95
CA PRO A 154 24.58 2.18 18.19
C PRO A 154 24.13 3.13 19.30
N PRO A 155 23.23 2.69 20.20
CA PRO A 155 22.73 3.55 21.25
C PRO A 155 23.92 4.06 22.06
N ARG A 156 24.11 5.38 22.08
CA ARG A 156 25.09 6.03 22.95
C ARG A 156 24.81 5.55 24.38
N ARG A 157 25.74 4.76 24.90
CA ARG A 157 25.78 4.26 26.26
C ARG A 157 25.58 5.45 27.19
N ARG A 158 24.42 5.54 27.84
CA ARG A 158 24.16 6.57 28.86
C ARG A 158 25.21 6.40 29.95
N VAL A 159 26.08 7.39 30.08
CA VAL A 159 26.97 7.52 31.23
C VAL A 159 26.04 7.70 32.45
N PRO A 160 26.15 6.86 33.51
CA PRO A 160 25.35 7.04 34.71
C PRO A 160 25.73 8.37 35.37
N ALA A 161 24.72 9.17 35.68
CA ALA A 161 24.87 10.39 36.46
C ALA A 161 25.44 10.06 37.86
N PRO A 162 26.34 10.89 38.40
CA PRO A 162 26.93 10.66 39.71
C PRO A 162 25.88 10.79 40.82
N THR A 163 25.88 9.80 41.70
CA THR A 163 25.05 9.65 42.89
C THR A 163 25.26 10.79 43.88
N ALA A 164 24.26 11.67 44.00
CA ALA A 164 24.19 12.65 45.07
C ALA A 164 23.67 12.00 46.36
N LYS A 165 24.41 12.25 47.44
CA LYS A 165 24.27 11.66 48.77
C LYS A 165 22.95 12.07 49.45
N ARG A 166 22.33 11.07 50.05
CA ARG A 166 21.27 11.12 51.06
C ARG A 166 21.70 11.93 52.29
N PRO A 167 20.79 12.71 52.90
CA PRO A 167 20.79 12.89 54.34
C PRO A 167 19.52 12.33 54.98
N THR A 168 19.71 11.88 56.21
CA THR A 168 18.78 11.18 57.09
C THR A 168 18.02 12.12 58.03
N ARG A 169 16.79 11.70 58.39
CA ARG A 169 16.26 11.59 59.78
C ARG A 169 15.15 12.58 60.23
N GLY A 170 14.09 12.00 60.83
CA GLY A 170 13.13 12.61 61.76
C GLY A 170 11.68 12.61 61.23
N ALA A 171 10.77 11.64 61.50
CA ALA A 171 10.15 11.12 62.73
C ALA A 171 8.80 11.79 63.11
N LYS A 172 7.81 10.91 63.40
CA LYS A 172 6.47 11.07 64.01
C LYS A 172 5.32 11.51 63.10
N ALA A 173 4.06 11.09 63.26
CA ALA A 173 3.35 9.97 63.90
C ALA A 173 1.83 10.24 63.71
N ALA A 174 1.00 9.19 63.79
CA ALA A 174 -0.45 9.19 64.07
C ALA A 174 -1.40 9.69 62.96
N SER A 175 -2.67 9.27 62.82
CA SER A 175 -3.46 8.06 63.14
C SER A 175 -4.93 8.49 62.99
N SER A 176 -5.73 7.84 62.14
CA SER A 176 -7.17 7.54 62.37
C SER A 176 -7.75 6.85 61.12
N ARG A 177 -8.03 5.54 61.14
CA ARG A 177 -9.32 4.89 61.47
C ARG A 177 -10.51 5.45 60.68
N LYS A 178 -11.10 4.72 59.70
CA LYS A 178 -11.99 3.52 59.74
C LYS A 178 -13.49 3.91 59.71
N SER A 179 -14.22 3.38 58.71
CA SER A 179 -15.64 2.90 58.67
C SER A 179 -16.35 3.38 57.39
N VAL A 180 -16.78 2.56 56.41
CA VAL A 180 -17.68 1.38 56.35
C VAL A 180 -19.18 1.73 56.20
N LYS A 181 -19.84 1.02 55.24
CA LYS A 181 -21.28 0.82 54.90
C LYS A 181 -21.90 1.83 53.93
N LYS A 182 -22.42 1.47 52.74
CA LYS A 182 -23.31 0.40 52.20
C LYS A 182 -24.82 0.68 52.39
N ALA A 183 -25.51 0.97 51.29
CA ALA A 183 -26.92 0.67 50.95
C ALA A 183 -27.09 0.99 49.44
N ALA A 184 -27.50 0.15 48.49
CA ALA A 184 -28.55 -0.88 48.39
C ALA A 184 -29.99 -0.33 48.52
N GLY A 185 -30.57 0.03 47.37
CA GLY A 185 -32.01 0.15 47.12
C GLY A 185 -32.23 0.05 45.59
N ARG A 186 -32.53 -1.13 45.02
CA ARG A 186 -33.88 -1.71 44.81
C ARG A 186 -34.88 -0.72 44.18
N GLY A 187 -35.00 -0.79 42.86
CA GLY A 187 -36.14 -0.31 42.08
C GLY A 187 -36.40 -1.30 40.95
N ARG A 188 -37.47 -2.09 41.10
CA ARG A 188 -37.89 -3.21 40.25
C ARG A 188 -39.06 -2.71 39.40
N ALA A 189 -39.01 -2.84 38.08
CA ALA A 189 -40.21 -2.96 37.23
C ALA A 189 -39.84 -3.21 35.75
N ALA A 190 -40.07 -4.44 35.30
CA ALA A 190 -40.57 -4.80 33.98
C ALA A 190 -41.85 -5.64 34.24
N PRO A 191 -42.70 -6.01 33.27
CA PRO A 191 -42.67 -5.77 31.81
C PRO A 191 -44.03 -5.30 31.24
N SER A 192 -44.11 -4.94 29.95
CA SER A 192 -45.33 -5.20 29.17
C SER A 192 -45.02 -5.46 27.69
N ALA A 193 -45.48 -6.63 27.25
CA ALA A 193 -45.60 -7.02 25.86
C ALA A 193 -47.04 -6.75 25.40
N SER A 194 -47.21 -6.31 24.15
CA SER A 194 -48.39 -6.57 23.28
C SER A 194 -48.09 -5.87 21.95
N SER A 195 -47.70 -6.59 20.90
CA SER A 195 -48.58 -7.28 19.95
C SER A 195 -49.50 -6.32 19.18
N ARG A 196 -49.25 -6.15 17.88
CA ARG A 196 -50.28 -6.38 16.86
C ARG A 196 -49.69 -6.49 15.46
N ALA A 197 -49.90 -7.67 14.90
CA ALA A 197 -49.71 -7.99 13.51
C ALA A 197 -50.91 -7.54 12.65
N ALA A 198 -50.61 -7.39 11.36
CA ALA A 198 -51.37 -7.86 10.20
C ALA A 198 -52.51 -7.02 9.58
N SER A 199 -52.45 -7.08 8.24
CA SER A 199 -53.48 -6.88 7.19
C SER A 199 -53.76 -5.42 6.81
N ARG A 200 -53.90 -5.04 5.53
CA ARG A 200 -54.70 -5.66 4.44
C ARG A 200 -54.41 -4.90 3.11
N THR A 201 -53.92 -5.54 2.05
CA THR A 201 -54.61 -6.09 0.85
C THR A 201 -55.34 -5.10 -0.08
N GLN A 202 -55.02 -5.18 -1.39
CA GLN A 202 -55.85 -5.07 -2.63
C GLN A 202 -55.16 -4.17 -3.68
N LYS A 203 -54.67 -4.65 -4.85
CA LYS A 203 -55.24 -5.38 -6.01
C LYS A 203 -56.14 -4.51 -6.91
N ARG A 204 -55.85 -4.57 -8.22
CA ARG A 204 -56.53 -4.03 -9.43
C ARG A 204 -55.89 -2.72 -9.95
N LYS A 205 -55.64 -2.54 -11.26
CA LYS A 205 -56.19 -3.15 -12.48
C LYS A 205 -55.10 -3.64 -13.41
#